data_AF-A0A2X2T5I4-F1
#
_entry.id   AF-A0A2X2T5I4-F1
#
_cell.length_a   1.000
_cell.length_b   1.000
_cell.length_c   1.000
_cell.angle_alpha   90.00
_cell.angle_beta   90.00
_cell.angle_gamma   90.00
#
_symmetry.space_group_name_H-M   'P 1'
#
loop_
_entity.id
_entity.type
_entity.pdbx_description
1 polymer ?
#
loop_
_entity_poly.entity_id
_entity_poly.type
_entity_poly.pdbx_seq_one_letter_code
_entity_poly.pdbx_strand_id
1 'polypeptide(L)' 'MTNTSPQASKQMAELLDRLTPHEGYNLTVLNEVRFLRSNRPLMRTPVLYEPGIVIVVQGRKRGF' A
#
# COMPACT_ATOMS: atom_id res chain seq x y z
N MET A 1 -4.05 1.10 -21.00
CA MET A 1 -4.35 1.93 -19.81
C MET A 1 -5.71 1.49 -19.30
N THR A 2 -5.77 0.69 -18.24
CA THR A 2 -7.04 0.17 -17.71
C THR A 2 -7.78 1.29 -17.00
N ASN A 3 -8.93 1.70 -17.55
CA ASN A 3 -9.87 2.62 -16.91
C ASN A 3 -10.47 1.95 -15.67
N THR A 4 -9.79 2.03 -14.53
CA THR A 4 -10.41 1.68 -13.26
C THR A 4 -11.49 2.71 -12.99
N SER A 5 -12.75 2.27 -12.90
CA SER A 5 -13.85 3.18 -12.61
C SER A 5 -13.59 3.86 -11.24
N PRO A 6 -13.97 5.15 -11.07
CA PRO A 6 -13.82 5.84 -9.79
C PRO A 6 -14.46 5.06 -8.62
N GLN A 7 -15.53 4.32 -8.91
CA GLN A 7 -16.20 3.46 -7.95
C GLN A 7 -15.34 2.26 -7.50
N ALA A 8 -14.68 1.57 -8.43
CA ALA A 8 -13.79 0.45 -8.10
C ALA A 8 -12.60 0.91 -7.25
N SER A 9 -12.04 2.09 -7.56
CA SER A 9 -10.97 2.69 -6.75
C SER A 9 -11.45 3.04 -5.32
N LYS A 10 -12.68 3.55 -5.18
CA LYS A 10 -13.26 3.87 -3.86
C LYS A 10 -13.50 2.60 -3.03
N GLN A 11 -14.08 1.56 -3.63
CA GLN A 11 -14.30 0.28 -2.96
C GLN A 11 -12.99 -0.37 -2.52
N MET A 12 -11.95 -0.29 -3.36
CA MET A 12 -10.61 -0.76 -3.01
C MET A 12 -10.05 0.01 -1.80
N ALA A 13 -10.20 1.33 -1.76
CA ALA A 13 -9.75 2.14 -0.64
C ALA A 13 -10.49 1.80 0.67
N GLU A 14 -11.81 1.62 0.62
CA GLU A 14 -12.62 1.22 1.78
C GLU A 14 -12.26 -0.18 2.31
N LEU A 15 -11.91 -1.12 1.42
CA LEU A 15 -11.42 -2.42 1.83
C LEU A 15 -10.04 -2.33 2.50
N LEU A 16 -9.12 -1.56 1.92
CA LEU A 16 -7.78 -1.38 2.47
C LEU A 16 -7.79 -0.69 3.83
N ASP A 17 -8.67 0.28 4.04
CA ASP A 17 -8.79 0.96 5.34
C ASP A 17 -9.16 -0.04 6.46
N ARG A 18 -10.06 -0.99 6.17
CA ARG A 18 -10.41 -2.08 7.10
C ARG A 18 -9.29 -3.09 7.31
N LEU A 19 -8.52 -3.39 6.26
CA LEU A 19 -7.39 -4.33 6.32
C LEU A 19 -6.12 -3.73 6.94
N THR A 20 -6.09 -2.40 7.12
CA THR A 20 -4.93 -1.67 7.66
C THR A 20 -5.30 -0.81 8.86
N PRO A 21 -5.79 -1.40 9.97
CA PRO A 21 -6.23 -0.64 11.13
C PRO A 21 -5.10 0.17 11.80
N HIS A 22 -3.83 -0.20 11.59
CA HIS A 22 -2.68 0.44 12.22
C HIS A 22 -1.77 1.13 11.19
N GLU A 23 -1.15 2.25 11.58
CA GLU A 23 -0.03 2.83 10.82
C GLU A 23 1.16 1.86 10.82
N GLY A 24 1.88 1.77 9.70
CA GLY A 24 2.94 0.80 9.51
C GLY A 24 2.46 -0.52 8.91
N TYR A 25 3.14 -1.61 9.26
CA TYR A 25 2.89 -2.92 8.68
C TYR A 25 1.69 -3.62 9.34
N ASN A 26 0.78 -4.12 8.51
CA ASN A 26 -0.33 -4.98 8.90
C ASN A 26 -0.12 -6.35 8.25
N LEU A 27 -0.07 -7.41 9.05
CA LEU A 27 0.12 -8.78 8.57
C LEU A 27 -1.16 -9.29 7.91
N THR A 28 -0.99 -10.23 6.98
CA THR A 28 -2.12 -10.91 6.35
C THR A 28 -2.06 -12.40 6.62
N VAL A 29 -3.13 -13.12 6.29
CA VAL A 29 -3.17 -14.59 6.35
C VAL A 29 -2.30 -15.24 5.27
N LEU A 30 -1.88 -14.48 4.25
CA LEU A 30 -0.99 -14.96 3.22
C LEU A 30 0.45 -14.71 3.68
N ASN A 31 1.24 -15.78 3.74
CA ASN A 31 2.64 -15.69 4.07
C ASN A 31 3.36 -14.72 3.12
N GLU A 32 4.26 -13.92 3.67
CA GLU A 32 5.08 -12.92 2.96
C GLU A 32 4.31 -11.74 2.35
N VAL A 33 2.97 -11.73 2.45
CA VAL A 33 2.15 -10.58 2.06
C VAL A 33 1.84 -9.74 3.28
N ARG A 34 2.19 -8.45 3.20
CA ARG A 34 1.93 -7.45 4.24
C ARG A 34 1.36 -6.20 3.60
N PHE A 35 0.45 -5.53 4.31
CA PHE A 35 0.04 -4.17 3.96
C PHE A 35 0.90 -3.16 4.69
N LEU A 36 1.21 -2.04 4.03
CA LEU A 36 1.87 -0.90 4.64
C LEU A 36 0.94 0.31 4.55
N ARG A 37 0.54 0.86 5.70
CA ARG A 37 -0.23 2.11 5.79
C ARG A 37 0.67 3.24 6.24
N SER A 38 0.61 4.36 5.54
CA SER A 38 1.23 5.61 5.98
C SER A 38 0.19 6.71 5.92
N ASN A 39 -0.11 7.30 7.09
CA ASN A 39 -1.06 8.41 7.19
C ASN A 39 -0.42 9.76 6.82
N ARG A 40 0.87 9.74 6.49
CA ARG A 40 1.70 10.89 6.11
C ARG A 40 2.67 10.52 4.99
N PRO A 41 3.24 11.50 4.26
CA PRO A 41 4.31 11.22 3.32
C PRO A 41 5.50 10.54 4.01
N LEU A 42 6.00 9.45 3.44
CA LEU A 42 7.25 8.84 3.89
C LEU A 42 8.41 9.69 3.37
N MET A 43 9.31 10.08 4.28
CA MET A 43 10.52 10.80 3.90
C MET A 43 11.40 9.94 2.99
N ARG A 44 12.18 10.59 2.12
CA ARG A 44 13.20 9.91 1.33
C ARG A 44 14.19 9.27 2.29
N THR A 45 14.28 7.95 2.25
CA THR A 45 15.20 7.16 3.06
C THR A 45 15.88 6.15 2.14
N PRO A 46 17.16 5.82 2.34
CA PRO A 46 17.76 4.66 1.71
C PRO A 46 16.89 3.44 2.00
N VAL A 47 16.59 2.67 0.95
CA VAL A 47 15.71 1.52 1.04
C VAL A 47 16.54 0.25 1.08
N LEU A 48 16.47 -0.47 2.20
CA LEU A 48 16.93 -1.85 2.31
C LEU A 48 15.71 -2.70 2.68
N TYR A 49 15.28 -3.57 1.78
CA TYR A 49 14.20 -4.53 2.03
C TYR A 49 14.66 -5.91 1.55
N GLU A 50 14.05 -6.94 2.13
CA GLU A 50 14.04 -8.27 1.52
C GLU A 50 13.55 -8.18 0.07
N PRO A 51 14.15 -8.93 -0.87
CA PRO A 51 13.70 -8.97 -2.26
C PRO A 51 12.19 -9.22 -2.35
N GLY A 52 11.48 -8.36 -3.08
CA GLY A 52 10.03 -8.45 -3.18
C GLY A 52 9.40 -7.40 -4.08
N ILE A 53 8.09 -7.52 -4.30
CA ILE A 53 7.30 -6.61 -5.14
C ILE A 53 6.49 -5.68 -4.23
N VAL A 54 6.56 -4.38 -4.50
CA VAL A 54 5.75 -3.37 -3.79
C VAL A 54 4.75 -2.76 -4.76
N ILE A 55 3.46 -2.97 -4.48
CA ILE A 55 2.35 -2.41 -5.25
C ILE A 55 1.76 -1.24 -4.47
N VAL A 56 1.71 -0.06 -5.10
CA VAL A 56 1.03 1.11 -4.54
C VAL A 56 -0.43 1.06 -4.96
N VAL A 57 -1.33 0.80 -4.02
CA VAL A 57 -2.77 0.73 -4.30
C VAL A 57 -3.44 2.10 -4.19
N GLN A 58 -3.02 2.93 -3.24
CA GLN A 58 -3.46 4.32 -3.11
C GLN A 58 -2.24 5.24 -2.93
N GLY A 59 -2.27 6.39 -3.60
CA GLY A 59 -1.22 7.40 -3.51
C GLY A 59 -0.18 7.26 -4.63
N ARG A 60 1.06 7.65 -4.35
CA ARG A 60 2.16 7.63 -5.33
C ARG A 60 3.49 7.30 -4.67
N LYS A 61 4.30 6.49 -5.35
CA LYS A 61 5.71 6.26 -5.03
C LYS A 61 6.57 7.03 -6.02
N ARG A 62 7.63 7.67 -5.52
CA ARG A 62 8.67 8.34 -6.32
C ARG A 62 10.02 7.81 -5.86
N GLY A 63 10.71 7.09 -6.74
CA GLY A 63 12.11 6.69 -6.57
C GLY A 63 13.03 7.59 -7.40
N PHE A 64 14.29 7.72 -6.97
CA PHE A 64 15.35 8.45 -7.66
C PHE A 64 16.58 7.54 -7.75
#